data_AF-A0A8T2IB58-F1
#
_entry.id   AF-A0A8T2IB58-F1
#
_cell.length_a   1.000
_cell.length_b   1.000
_cell.length_c   1.000
_cell.angle_alpha   90.00
_cell.angle_beta   90.00
_cell.angle_gamma   90.00
#
_symmetry.space_group_name_H-M   'P 1'
#
loop_
_entity.id
_entity.type
_entity.pdbx_description
1 polymer ?
#
loop_
_entity_poly.entity_id
_entity_poly.type
_entity_poly.pdbx_seq_one_letter_code
_entity_poly.pdbx_strand_id
1 'polypeptide(L)'
;MQSERVFKCYDELQGVIDNSEIGASAEILKAGYNIDSLMVRYQGVDWHSQLAQNCNQKYNPLEEFQNDGTPMHIFEVLFVKVKEAMDGDKVKYLYAAAAKKYSTWIVNPGSRL
;
A
#
# COMPACT_ATOMS: atom_id res chain seq x y z
N MET A 1 19.62 18.58 -0.71
CA MET A 1 19.29 18.51 0.74
C MET A 1 18.51 17.23 0.93
N GLN A 2 18.97 16.30 1.78
CA GLN A 2 18.22 15.09 2.12
C GLN A 2 16.98 15.50 2.92
N SER A 3 15.81 14.99 2.56
CA SER A 3 14.59 15.22 3.33
C SER A 3 14.67 14.40 4.63
N GLU A 4 15.05 15.06 5.72
CA GLU A 4 15.06 14.46 7.07
C GLU A 4 13.66 14.07 7.58
N ARG A 5 12.61 14.30 6.79
CA ARG A 5 11.22 14.06 7.18
C ARG A 5 10.84 12.59 7.05
N VAL A 6 11.28 11.90 6.00
CA VAL A 6 10.80 10.53 5.71
C VAL A 6 11.15 9.55 6.84
N PHE A 7 12.35 9.67 7.42
CA PHE A 7 12.87 8.74 8.43
C PHE A 7 12.77 9.26 9.88
N LYS A 8 12.09 10.39 10.10
CA LYS A 8 11.89 10.94 11.44
C LYS A 8 10.82 10.16 12.21
N CYS A 9 10.93 10.11 13.54
CA CYS A 9 9.82 9.73 14.40
C CYS A 9 8.77 10.85 14.47
N TYR A 10 7.50 10.46 14.49
CA TYR A 10 6.35 11.37 14.62
C TYR A 10 5.51 10.97 15.82
N ASP A 11 4.96 11.98 16.51
CA ASP A 11 4.13 11.77 17.70
C ASP A 11 2.73 11.23 17.37
N GLU A 12 2.27 11.46 16.13
CA GLU A 12 0.94 11.05 15.66
C GLU A 12 1.03 10.19 14.40
N LEU A 13 0.13 9.22 14.28
CA LEU A 13 0.01 8.33 13.12
C LEU A 13 -0.17 9.12 11.81
N GLN A 14 -0.96 10.19 11.84
CA GLN A 14 -1.19 11.03 10.66
C GLN A 14 0.13 11.66 10.19
N GLY A 15 0.99 12.08 11.11
CA GLY A 15 2.33 12.60 10.81
C GLY A 15 3.21 11.56 10.10
N VAL A 16 3.14 10.29 10.50
CA VAL A 16 3.83 9.18 9.81
C VAL A 16 3.30 9.00 8.39
N ILE A 17 1.97 8.96 8.21
CA ILE A 17 1.35 8.78 6.90
C ILE A 17 1.75 9.91 5.95
N ASP A 18 1.61 11.17 6.39
CA ASP A 18 1.82 12.31 5.50
C ASP A 18 3.29 12.53 5.16
N ASN A 19 4.20 12.29 6.10
CA ASN A 19 5.61 12.61 5.91
C ASN A 19 6.49 11.42 5.51
N SER A 20 6.13 10.19 5.94
CA SER A 20 6.90 8.99 5.62
C SER A 20 6.27 8.21 4.47
N GLU A 21 4.95 7.97 4.47
CA GLU A 21 4.30 7.19 3.40
C GLU A 21 4.10 8.05 2.15
N ILE A 22 3.30 9.11 2.25
CA ILE A 22 3.03 10.03 1.13
C ILE A 22 4.26 10.91 0.87
N GLY A 23 4.92 11.35 1.94
CA GLY A 23 6.08 12.24 1.86
C GLY A 23 7.26 11.63 1.12
N ALA A 24 7.52 10.32 1.25
CA ALA A 24 8.57 9.65 0.47
C ALA A 24 8.33 9.78 -1.04
N SER A 25 7.10 9.47 -1.49
CA SER A 25 6.71 9.65 -2.89
C SER A 25 6.81 11.12 -3.32
N ALA A 26 6.39 12.06 -2.48
CA ALA A 26 6.47 13.48 -2.77
C ALA A 26 7.92 13.96 -2.97
N GLU A 27 8.89 13.44 -2.21
CA GLU A 27 10.31 13.80 -2.38
C GLU A 27 10.89 13.26 -3.69
N ILE A 28 10.50 12.04 -4.10
CA ILE A 28 10.86 11.49 -5.43
C ILE A 28 10.32 12.42 -6.53
N LEU A 29 9.04 12.81 -6.43
CA LEU A 29 8.41 13.71 -7.41
C LEU A 29 9.05 15.10 -7.45
N LYS A 30 9.39 15.68 -6.29
CA LYS A 30 10.09 16.98 -6.20
C LYS A 30 11.49 16.95 -6.79
N ALA A 31 12.16 15.80 -6.74
CA ALA A 31 13.46 15.63 -7.38
C ALA A 31 13.38 15.54 -8.92
N GLY A 32 12.17 15.64 -9.51
CA GLY A 32 11.94 15.61 -10.94
C GLY A 32 11.78 14.21 -11.52
N TYR A 33 11.82 13.18 -10.68
CA TYR A 33 11.51 11.80 -11.09
C TYR A 33 10.00 11.56 -11.04
N ASN A 34 9.53 10.60 -11.82
CA ASN A 34 8.15 10.11 -11.75
C ASN A 34 8.14 8.71 -11.10
N ILE A 35 6.96 8.26 -10.69
CA ILE A 35 6.75 6.94 -10.06
C ILE A 35 5.89 6.10 -10.99
N ASP A 36 6.25 4.84 -11.18
CA ASP A 36 5.43 3.90 -11.95
C ASP A 36 4.93 2.76 -11.07
N SER A 37 3.91 2.05 -11.55
CA SER A 37 3.26 0.96 -10.81
C SER A 37 3.18 -0.30 -11.66
N LEU A 38 3.31 -1.45 -11.01
CA LEU A 38 3.02 -2.74 -11.66
C LEU A 38 1.51 -2.96 -11.87
N MET A 39 0.67 -2.19 -11.20
CA MET A 39 -0.77 -2.20 -11.45
C MET A 39 -1.06 -1.60 -12.82
N VAL A 40 -1.67 -2.40 -13.71
CA VAL A 40 -2.03 -1.97 -15.09
C VAL A 40 -2.77 -0.64 -15.11
N ARG A 41 -3.70 -0.41 -14.17
CA ARG A 41 -4.45 0.86 -14.06
C ARG A 41 -3.56 2.10 -13.94
N TYR A 42 -2.43 1.98 -13.27
CA TYR A 42 -1.55 3.09 -12.92
C TYR A 42 -0.25 3.11 -13.72
N GLN A 43 -0.09 2.20 -14.69
CA GLN A 43 1.07 2.17 -15.57
C GLN A 43 1.13 3.44 -16.43
N GLY A 44 2.29 4.09 -16.43
CA GLY A 44 2.53 5.30 -17.24
C GLY A 44 1.75 6.53 -16.79
N VAL A 45 1.13 6.51 -15.60
CA VAL A 45 0.48 7.69 -15.03
C VAL A 45 1.53 8.74 -14.70
N ASP A 46 1.26 9.98 -15.12
CA ASP A 46 2.04 11.13 -14.70
C ASP A 46 1.52 11.69 -13.37
N TRP A 47 2.24 11.38 -12.29
CA TRP A 47 1.90 11.83 -10.94
C TRP A 47 2.24 13.29 -10.66
N HIS A 48 2.91 13.98 -11.57
CA HIS A 48 3.03 15.44 -11.50
C HIS A 48 1.74 16.14 -11.92
N SER A 49 0.87 15.46 -12.66
CA SER A 49 -0.40 16.03 -13.13
C SER A 49 -1.43 16.16 -12.00
N GLN A 50 -2.13 17.31 -11.94
CA GLN A 50 -3.22 17.54 -10.96
C GLN A 50 -4.39 16.56 -11.14
N LEU A 51 -4.57 16.02 -12.35
CA LEU A 51 -5.62 15.04 -12.65
C LEU A 51 -5.35 13.69 -11.97
N ALA A 52 -4.08 13.31 -11.77
CA ALA A 52 -3.70 12.07 -11.10
C ALA A 52 -3.91 12.10 -9.57
N GLN A 53 -3.98 13.30 -8.96
CA GLN A 53 -3.97 13.46 -7.50
C GLN A 53 -5.25 12.96 -6.79
N ASN A 54 -6.35 12.72 -7.51
CA ASN A 54 -7.62 12.24 -6.95
C ASN A 54 -8.09 10.87 -7.50
N CYS A 55 -7.22 10.11 -8.16
CA CYS A 55 -7.64 8.93 -8.93
C CYS A 55 -8.19 7.73 -8.12
N ASN A 56 -7.98 7.64 -6.80
CA ASN A 56 -8.51 6.52 -6.00
C ASN A 56 -9.18 6.89 -4.66
N GLN A 57 -9.41 8.17 -4.36
CA GLN A 57 -9.97 8.63 -3.07
C GLN A 57 -9.20 8.15 -1.81
N LYS A 58 -7.91 7.80 -1.96
CA LYS A 58 -7.06 7.18 -0.92
C LYS A 58 -7.52 5.78 -0.48
N TYR A 59 -8.29 5.09 -1.33
CA TYR A 59 -8.70 3.72 -1.08
C TYR A 59 -7.51 2.74 -1.19
N ASN A 60 -7.62 1.64 -0.45
CA ASN A 60 -6.63 0.58 -0.46
C ASN A 60 -6.99 -0.41 -1.57
N PRO A 61 -6.11 -0.63 -2.58
CA PRO A 61 -6.45 -1.50 -3.70
C PRO A 61 -6.58 -2.98 -3.29
N LEU A 62 -6.18 -3.36 -2.07
CA LEU A 62 -6.39 -4.69 -1.51
C LEU A 62 -7.79 -4.90 -0.92
N GLU A 63 -8.53 -3.82 -0.66
CA GLU A 63 -9.88 -3.89 -0.11
C GLU A 63 -10.91 -4.22 -1.20
N GLU A 64 -11.94 -4.97 -0.83
CA GLU A 64 -13.03 -5.30 -1.74
C GLU A 64 -13.70 -4.03 -2.26
N PHE A 65 -14.04 -4.04 -3.54
CA PHE A 65 -14.70 -2.93 -4.25
C PHE A 65 -13.90 -1.62 -4.37
N GLN A 66 -12.66 -1.58 -3.89
CA GLN A 66 -11.84 -0.35 -3.86
C GLN A 66 -10.86 -0.18 -5.03
N ASN A 67 -10.81 -1.15 -5.95
CA ASN A 67 -10.00 -1.11 -7.17
C ASN A 67 -10.84 -1.57 -8.37
N ASP A 68 -11.75 -0.69 -8.83
CA ASP A 68 -12.71 -0.97 -9.91
C ASP A 68 -13.56 -2.23 -9.67
N GLY A 69 -13.99 -2.43 -8.42
CA GLY A 69 -14.76 -3.62 -8.05
C GLY A 69 -13.91 -4.86 -7.76
N THR A 70 -12.62 -4.87 -8.12
CA THR A 70 -11.74 -6.06 -7.99
C THR A 70 -10.58 -5.80 -7.04
N PRO A 71 -10.50 -6.48 -5.88
CA PRO A 71 -9.36 -6.35 -5.00
C PRO A 71 -8.10 -6.93 -5.67
N MET A 72 -6.96 -6.29 -5.44
CA MET A 72 -5.67 -6.81 -5.86
C MET A 72 -5.34 -8.11 -5.12
N HIS A 73 -4.81 -9.10 -5.84
CA HIS A 73 -4.40 -10.36 -5.21
C HIS A 73 -3.10 -10.17 -4.42
N ILE A 74 -2.95 -10.81 -3.26
CA ILE A 74 -1.75 -10.72 -2.42
C ILE A 74 -0.45 -11.21 -3.08
N PHE A 75 -0.54 -11.88 -4.23
CA PHE A 75 0.59 -12.36 -5.03
C PHE A 75 0.99 -11.40 -6.15
N GLU A 76 0.20 -10.35 -6.39
CA GLU A 76 0.50 -9.29 -7.35
C GLU A 76 1.39 -8.21 -6.72
N VAL A 77 1.60 -8.25 -5.41
CA VAL A 77 2.44 -7.32 -4.65
C VAL A 77 3.54 -8.01 -3.87
N LEU A 78 4.62 -7.27 -3.66
CA LEU A 78 5.75 -7.70 -2.83
C LEU A 78 5.45 -7.62 -1.34
N PHE A 79 4.66 -6.64 -0.91
CA PHE A 79 4.36 -6.39 0.49
C PHE A 79 2.86 -6.15 0.69
N VAL A 80 2.29 -6.78 1.72
CA VAL A 80 0.91 -6.58 2.15
C VAL A 80 0.92 -5.93 3.53
N LYS A 81 0.36 -4.72 3.64
CA LYS A 81 0.23 -4.02 4.92
C LYS A 81 -0.92 -4.64 5.72
N VAL A 82 -0.59 -5.29 6.83
CA VAL A 82 -1.57 -5.88 7.76
C VAL A 82 -1.47 -5.16 9.11
N LYS A 83 -2.60 -4.71 9.65
CA LYS A 83 -2.70 -4.15 11.01
C LYS A 83 -3.29 -5.18 11.95
N GLU A 84 -2.92 -5.13 13.23
CA GLU A 84 -3.45 -6.03 14.26
C GLU A 84 -4.99 -6.00 14.33
N ALA A 85 -5.59 -4.81 14.24
CA ALA A 85 -7.04 -4.66 14.20
C ALA A 85 -7.73 -5.35 13.00
N MET A 86 -6.98 -5.65 11.92
CA MET A 86 -7.51 -6.36 10.75
C MET A 86 -7.55 -7.89 10.96
N ASP A 87 -6.81 -8.41 11.93
CA ASP A 87 -6.77 -9.85 12.24
C ASP A 87 -8.05 -10.33 12.96
N GLY A 88 -8.72 -9.42 13.68
CA GLY A 88 -9.95 -9.72 14.42
C GLY A 88 -11.20 -9.87 13.55
N ASP A 89 -11.25 -9.23 12.37
CA ASP A 89 -12.40 -9.24 11.47
C ASP A 89 -12.02 -9.82 10.10
N LYS A 90 -11.96 -11.15 10.06
CA LYS A 90 -11.57 -11.91 8.88
C LYS A 90 -12.60 -11.87 7.75
N VAL A 91 -13.81 -11.40 8.01
CA VAL A 91 -14.86 -11.25 6.99
C VAL A 91 -14.65 -9.94 6.24
N LYS A 92 -14.27 -8.88 6.95
CA LYS A 92 -14.02 -7.57 6.35
C LYS A 92 -12.66 -7.46 5.66
N TYR A 93 -11.65 -8.16 6.15
CA TYR A 93 -10.26 -8.03 5.67
C TYR A 93 -9.72 -9.35 5.09
N LEU A 94 -10.32 -9.83 4.00
CA LEU A 94 -9.90 -11.08 3.34
C LEU A 94 -8.41 -11.09 2.94
N TYR A 95 -7.88 -9.99 2.43
CA TYR A 95 -6.47 -9.88 2.07
C TYR A 95 -5.54 -10.05 3.28
N ALA A 96 -5.94 -9.56 4.45
CA ALA A 96 -5.16 -9.68 5.68
C ALA A 96 -5.17 -11.14 6.18
N ALA A 97 -6.33 -11.78 6.16
CA ALA A 97 -6.47 -13.19 6.48
C ALA A 97 -5.64 -14.08 5.53
N ALA A 98 -5.68 -13.79 4.23
CA ALA A 98 -4.86 -14.45 3.23
C ALA A 98 -3.37 -14.24 3.50
N ALA A 99 -2.90 -13.00 3.62
CA ALA A 99 -1.49 -12.69 3.87
C ALA A 99 -0.93 -13.42 5.11
N LYS A 100 -1.69 -13.46 6.21
CA LYS A 100 -1.32 -14.19 7.43
C LYS A 100 -1.25 -15.71 7.23
N LYS A 101 -2.18 -16.28 6.45
CA LYS A 101 -2.17 -17.70 6.10
C LYS A 101 -0.92 -18.04 5.27
N TYR A 102 -0.63 -17.26 4.24
CA TYR A 102 0.55 -17.48 3.40
C TYR A 102 1.87 -17.25 4.13
N SER A 103 1.96 -16.24 5.02
CA SER A 103 3.16 -16.06 5.84
C SER A 103 3.42 -17.27 6.74
N THR A 104 2.37 -17.89 7.29
CA THR A 104 2.46 -19.13 8.07
C THR A 104 2.94 -20.30 7.21
N TRP A 105 2.45 -20.42 5.97
CA TRP A 105 2.84 -21.48 5.03
C TRP A 105 4.26 -21.37 4.48
N ILE A 106 4.82 -20.16 4.45
CA ILE A 106 6.22 -19.94 4.08
C ILE A 106 7.13 -20.49 5.18
N VAL A 107 6.80 -20.24 6.45
CA VAL A 107 7.61 -20.70 7.58
C VAL A 107 7.34 -22.16 7.97
N ASN A 108 6.12 -22.66 7.73
CA ASN A 108 5.70 -24.03 8.04
C ASN A 108 5.06 -24.71 6.82
N PRO A 109 5.84 -25.20 5.84
CA PRO A 109 5.32 -25.77 4.61
C PRO A 109 4.38 -26.97 4.82
N GLY A 110 4.57 -27.75 5.89
CA GLY A 110 3.71 -28.89 6.26
C GLY A 110 2.30 -28.50 6.74
N SER A 111 2.01 -27.20 6.89
CA SER A 111 0.67 -26.68 7.19
C SER A 111 -0.14 -26.29 5.95
N ARG A 112 0.43 -26.51 4.75
CA ARG A 112 -0.29 -26.44 3.48
C ARG A 112 -1.16 -27.69 3.35
N LEU A 113 -2.38 -27.61 3.87
CA LEU A 113 -3.45 -28.60 3.68
C LEU A 113 -4.23 -28.27 2.41
#